data_AF-A0A3C1FTD6-F1
#
_entry.id   AF-A0A3C1FTD6-F1
#
_cell.length_a   1.000
_cell.length_b   1.000
_cell.length_c   1.000
_cell.angle_alpha   90.00
_cell.angle_beta   90.00
_cell.angle_gamma   90.00
#
_symmetry.space_group_name_H-M   'P 1'
#
loop_
_entity.id
_entity.type
_entity.pdbx_description
1 polymer ?
#
loop_
_entity_poly.entity_id
_entity_poly.type
_entity_poly.pdbx_seq_one_letter_code
_entity_poly.pdbx_strand_id
1 'polypeptide(L)' 'MMDEKTMRGKISLMEKELATLTETLERSLTAVKDIQDIRLEIKGLKVFLGRVHPEFKLQFPEIMRKIKD' A
#
# COMPACT_ATOMS: atom_id res chain seq x y z
N MET A 1 -30.60 33.46 6.63
CA MET A 1 -29.57 33.17 5.59
C MET A 1 -28.22 33.20 6.28
N MET A 2 -27.32 32.23 6.01
CA MET A 2 -25.93 32.34 6.51
C MET A 2 -25.29 33.56 5.87
N ASP A 3 -24.54 34.34 6.65
CA ASP A 3 -23.79 35.45 6.10
C ASP A 3 -22.64 34.97 5.21
N GLU A 4 -22.26 35.82 4.28
CA GLU A 4 -21.24 35.54 3.27
C GLU A 4 -19.87 35.19 3.91
N LYS A 5 -19.55 35.80 5.05
CA LYS A 5 -18.31 35.57 5.79
C LYS A 5 -18.23 34.16 6.36
N THR A 6 -19.33 33.66 6.91
CA THR A 6 -19.47 32.30 7.43
C THR A 6 -19.36 31.28 6.30
N MET A 7 -19.96 31.56 5.15
CA MET A 7 -19.86 30.69 3.98
C MET A 7 -18.41 30.63 3.45
N ARG A 8 -17.72 31.77 3.33
CA ARG A 8 -16.29 31.81 2.95
C ARG A 8 -15.42 31.04 3.94
N GLY A 9 -15.69 31.17 5.24
CA GLY A 9 -14.97 30.42 6.28
C GLY A 9 -15.11 28.90 6.12
N LYS A 10 -16.33 28.42 5.86
CA LYS A 10 -16.60 26.99 5.61
C LYS A 10 -15.91 26.50 4.34
N ILE A 11 -15.96 27.27 3.26
CA ILE A 11 -15.29 26.92 1.99
C ILE A 11 -13.78 26.78 2.22
N SER A 12 -13.15 27.75 2.89
CA SER A 12 -11.71 27.70 3.16
C SER A 12 -11.31 26.50 4.04
N LEU A 13 -12.17 26.11 4.99
CA LEU A 13 -11.94 24.91 5.80
C LEU A 13 -12.02 23.65 4.93
N MET A 14 -13.06 23.53 4.10
CA MET A 14 -13.24 22.39 3.20
C MET A 14 -12.09 22.26 2.19
N GLU A 15 -11.58 23.38 1.66
CA GLU A 15 -10.40 23.38 0.77
C GLU A 15 -9.15 22.82 1.46
N LYS A 16 -8.93 23.18 2.73
CA LYS A 16 -7.79 22.65 3.51
C LYS A 16 -7.95 21.17 3.82
N GLU A 17 -9.17 20.74 4.16
CA GLU A 17 -9.48 19.33 4.39
C GLU A 17 -9.26 18.51 3.12
N LEU A 18 -9.74 19.00 1.97
CA LEU A 18 -9.49 18.37 0.67
C LEU A 18 -8.00 18.25 0.36
N ALA A 19 -7.22 19.32 0.56
CA ALA A 19 -5.77 19.27 0.35
C ALA A 19 -5.09 18.22 1.25
N THR A 20 -5.50 18.14 2.52
CA THR A 20 -4.98 17.15 3.48
C THR A 20 -5.34 15.72 3.08
N LEU A 21 -6.56 15.50 2.62
CA LEU A 21 -7.03 14.20 2.14
C LEU A 21 -6.28 13.77 0.88
N THR A 22 -6.06 14.68 -0.07
CA THR A 22 -5.27 14.42 -1.28
C THR A 22 -3.85 14.00 -0.94
N GLU A 23 -3.17 14.75 -0.06
CA GLU A 23 -1.81 14.42 0.36
C GLU A 23 -1.74 13.05 1.05
N THR A 24 -2.73 12.74 1.90
CA THR A 24 -2.81 11.44 2.57
C THR A 24 -3.05 10.30 1.58
N LEU A 25 -3.88 10.53 0.57
CA LEU A 25 -4.14 9.57 -0.50
C LEU A 25 -2.88 9.28 -1.31
N GLU A 26 -2.13 10.33 -1.68
CA GLU A 26 -0.86 10.18 -2.41
C GLU A 26 0.17 9.37 -1.63
N ARG A 27 0.34 9.66 -0.34
CA ARG A 27 1.23 8.85 0.54
C ARG A 27 0.80 7.40 0.61
N SER A 28 -0.52 7.16 0.71
CA SER A 28 -1.08 5.81 0.76
C SER A 28 -0.86 5.05 -0.55
N LEU A 29 -1.01 5.73 -1.69
CA LEU A 29 -0.75 5.14 -3.01
C LEU A 29 0.72 4.75 -3.18
N THR A 30 1.65 5.58 -2.70
CA THR A 30 3.08 5.25 -2.70
C THR A 30 3.36 4.03 -1.83
N ALA A 31 2.84 3.99 -0.60
CA ALA A 31 3.01 2.84 0.28
C ALA A 31 2.44 1.54 -0.31
N VAL A 32 1.30 1.62 -1.02
CA VAL A 32 0.73 0.45 -1.72
C VAL A 32 1.67 -0.04 -2.83
N LYS A 33 2.31 0.85 -3.59
CA LYS A 33 3.29 0.46 -4.61
C LYS A 33 4.50 -0.23 -3.98
N ASP A 34 5.07 0.34 -2.93
CA ASP A 34 6.22 -0.24 -2.22
C ASP A 34 5.89 -1.65 -1.69
N ILE A 35 4.69 -1.84 -1.13
CA ILE A 35 4.21 -3.16 -0.69
C ILE A 35 4.09 -4.14 -1.86
N GLN A 36 3.63 -3.66 -3.03
CA GLN A 36 3.54 -4.50 -4.22
C GLN A 36 4.92 -4.94 -4.72
N ASP A 37 5.91 -4.05 -4.71
CA ASP A 37 7.28 -4.34 -5.12
C ASP A 37 7.95 -5.34 -4.17
N ILE A 38 7.84 -5.12 -2.86
CA ILE A 38 8.33 -6.07 -1.84
C ILE A 38 7.69 -7.44 -2.03
N ARG A 39 6.37 -7.50 -2.30
CA ARG A 39 5.68 -8.77 -2.55
C ARG A 39 6.24 -9.50 -3.78
N LEU A 40 6.60 -8.78 -4.84
CA LEU A 40 7.23 -9.37 -6.03
C LEU A 40 8.64 -9.89 -5.73
N GLU A 41 9.44 -9.14 -4.98
CA GLU A 41 10.78 -9.58 -4.56
C GLU A 41 10.72 -10.84 -3.70
N ILE A 42 9.83 -10.89 -2.70
CA ILE A 42 9.66 -12.08 -1.86
C ILE A 42 9.19 -13.27 -2.70
N LYS A 43 8.32 -13.06 -3.70
CA LYS A 43 7.94 -14.12 -4.65
C LYS A 43 9.16 -14.63 -5.43
N GLY A 44 10.01 -13.73 -5.92
CA GLY A 44 11.27 -14.07 -6.59
C GLY A 44 12.18 -14.91 -5.71
N LEU A 45 12.42 -14.47 -4.47
CA LEU A 45 13.23 -15.20 -3.49
C LEU A 45 12.65 -16.59 -3.18
N LYS A 46 11.33 -16.69 -3.00
CA LYS A 46 10.66 -17.98 -2.75
C LYS A 46 10.89 -18.98 -3.88
N VAL A 47 10.75 -18.52 -5.14
CA VAL A 47 10.98 -19.36 -6.32
C VAL A 47 12.45 -19.75 -6.44
N PHE A 48 13.35 -18.79 -6.21
CA PHE A 48 14.79 -19.03 -6.22
C PHE A 48 15.20 -20.09 -5.18
N LEU A 49 14.79 -19.91 -3.93
CA LEU A 49 15.07 -20.87 -2.85
C LEU A 49 14.49 -22.24 -3.16
N GLY A 50 13.26 -22.33 -3.64
CA GLY A 50 12.66 -23.61 -4.02
C GLY A 50 13.35 -24.31 -5.20
N ARG A 51 14.14 -23.60 -6.01
CA ARG A 51 14.92 -24.17 -7.12
C ARG A 51 16.33 -24.57 -6.67
N VAL A 52 17.01 -23.73 -5.91
CA VAL A 52 18.40 -23.95 -5.45
C VAL A 52 18.46 -24.92 -4.26
N HIS A 53 17.45 -24.89 -3.40
CA HIS A 53 17.33 -25.70 -2.19
C HIS A 53 15.98 -26.45 -2.18
N PRO A 54 15.85 -27.58 -2.90
CA PRO A 54 14.58 -28.32 -2.99
C PRO A 54 14.00 -28.72 -1.62
N GLU A 55 14.85 -29.00 -0.63
CA GLU A 55 14.50 -29.28 0.76
C GLU A 55 13.76 -28.14 1.44
N PHE A 56 13.98 -26.89 1.00
CA PHE A 56 13.26 -25.71 1.50
C PHE A 56 11.75 -25.86 1.32
N LYS A 57 11.31 -26.46 0.20
CA LYS A 57 9.88 -26.71 -0.07
C LYS A 57 9.27 -27.69 0.94
N LEU A 58 10.05 -28.65 1.41
CA LEU A 58 9.63 -29.69 2.35
C LEU A 58 9.64 -29.18 3.79
N GLN A 59 10.66 -28.38 4.15
CA GLN A 59 10.80 -27.82 5.49
C GLN A 59 9.85 -26.64 5.73
N PHE A 60 9.53 -25.88 4.68
CA PHE A 60 8.71 -24.65 4.80
C PHE A 60 7.51 -24.62 3.82
N PRO A 61 6.62 -25.63 3.83
CA PRO A 61 5.49 -25.71 2.91
C PRO A 61 4.51 -24.55 3.07
N GLU A 62 4.35 -24.01 4.29
CA GLU A 62 3.49 -22.85 4.55
C GLU A 62 4.01 -21.57 3.89
N ILE A 63 5.34 -21.37 3.82
CA ILE A 63 5.94 -20.24 3.11
C ILE A 63 5.66 -20.38 1.61
N MET A 64 5.76 -21.61 1.08
CA MET A 64 5.42 -21.91 -0.30
C MET A 64 3.94 -21.64 -0.63
N ARG A 65 3.02 -21.84 0.33
CA ARG A 65 1.57 -21.66 0.14
C ARG A 65 1.10 -20.20 0.27
N LYS A 66 1.75 -19.40 1.12
CA LYS A 66 1.30 -18.03 1.47
C LYS A 66 1.44 -17.01 0.33
N ILE A 67 2.41 -17.19 -0.55
CA ILE A 67 2.61 -16.32 -1.71
C ILE A 67 2.03 -17.05 -2.92
N LYS A 68 0.75 -16.80 -3.22
CA LYS A 68 0.11 -17.34 -4.42
C LYS A 68 0.74 -16.73 -5.68
N ASP A 69 0.66 -17.47 -6.79
CA ASP A 69 1.10 -16.99 -8.10
C ASP A 69 0.30 -15.77 -8.56
#